data_AF-A0A1J3D7X6-F1
#
_entry.id   AF-A0A1J3D7X6-F1
#
_cell.length_a   1.000
_cell.length_b   1.000
_cell.length_c   1.000
_cell.angle_alpha   90.00
_cell.angle_beta   90.00
_cell.angle_gamma   90.00
#
_symmetry.space_group_name_H-M   'P 1'
#
loop_
_entity.id
_entity.type
_entity.pdbx_description
1 polymer ?
#
loop_
_entity_poly.entity_id
_entity_poly.type
_entity_poly.pdbx_seq_one_letter_code
_entity_poly.pdbx_strand_id
1 'polypeptide(L)'
;QARKLLEKMMAEGCAPNVVTYCTLANGFFKSNRLEEGIKLFNDMSKRGVAPNTVSYNTLIHGCFQAGRVGLAVARFGEMTSIGPPPNIRSYNIVLAGLFFNGEVSKALRKFEDIQKARNDLDTVTYTIVIHGMCKACMVAEAFDLYCS
;
A
#
# COMPACT_ATOMS: atom_id res chain seq x y z
N GLN A 1 14.85 -5.57 17.40
CA GLN A 1 14.33 -6.90 17.83
C GLN A 1 13.83 -7.72 16.63
N ALA A 2 12.96 -7.19 15.76
CA ALA A 2 12.48 -7.90 14.55
C ALA A 2 13.59 -8.46 13.63
N ARG A 3 14.66 -7.70 13.35
CA ARG A 3 15.80 -8.18 12.54
C ARG A 3 16.58 -9.33 13.20
N LYS A 4 16.76 -9.29 14.52
CA LYS A 4 17.42 -10.37 15.28
C LYS A 4 16.59 -11.66 15.23
N LEU A 5 15.27 -11.56 15.20
CA LEU A 5 14.38 -12.71 15.05
C LEU A 5 14.55 -13.37 13.67
N LEU A 6 14.68 -12.56 12.60
CA LEU A 6 14.96 -13.06 11.26
C LEU A 6 16.31 -13.78 11.19
N GLU A 7 17.36 -13.18 11.78
CA GLU A 7 18.70 -13.77 11.84
C GLU A 7 18.71 -15.09 12.62
N LYS A 8 18.00 -15.15 13.75
CA LYS A 8 17.82 -16.37 14.54
C LYS A 8 17.09 -17.46 13.76
N MET A 9 15.98 -17.12 13.09
CA MET A 9 15.19 -18.06 12.28
C MET A 9 16.07 -18.71 11.19
N MET A 10 16.90 -17.92 10.51
CA MET A 10 17.84 -18.42 9.50
C MET A 10 18.94 -19.31 10.12
N ALA A 11 19.49 -18.92 11.28
CA ALA A 11 20.49 -19.71 12.00
C ALA A 11 19.95 -21.08 12.46
N GLU A 12 18.64 -21.15 12.73
CA GLU A 12 17.91 -22.38 13.09
C GLU A 12 17.44 -23.17 11.85
N GLY A 13 17.85 -22.79 10.65
CA GLY A 13 17.52 -23.50 9.40
C GLY A 13 16.12 -23.23 8.86
N CYS A 14 15.37 -22.30 9.46
CA CYS A 14 14.05 -21.91 8.99
C CYS A 14 14.17 -20.80 7.94
N ALA A 15 13.76 -21.09 6.70
CA ALA A 15 13.84 -20.13 5.59
C ALA A 15 12.72 -19.07 5.68
N PRO A 16 13.04 -17.77 5.76
CA PRO A 16 12.02 -16.73 5.78
C PRO A 16 11.33 -16.61 4.42
N ASN A 17 10.01 -16.46 4.44
CA ASN A 17 9.16 -16.32 3.25
C ASN A 17 8.52 -14.93 3.19
N VAL A 18 7.74 -14.67 2.13
CA VAL A 18 7.03 -13.39 1.94
C VAL A 18 6.26 -12.95 3.18
N VAL A 19 5.52 -13.86 3.81
CA VAL A 19 4.71 -13.56 5.00
C VAL A 19 5.59 -13.12 6.17
N THR A 20 6.78 -13.73 6.33
CA THR A 20 7.76 -13.36 7.36
C THR A 20 8.22 -11.91 7.16
N TYR A 21 8.63 -11.55 5.94
CA TYR A 21 9.07 -10.19 5.61
C TYR A 21 7.95 -9.17 5.79
N CYS A 22 6.74 -9.44 5.30
CA CYS A 22 5.58 -8.56 5.46
C CYS A 22 5.25 -8.32 6.93
N THR A 23 5.25 -9.37 7.75
CA THR A 23 4.94 -9.29 9.19
C THR A 23 5.95 -8.42 9.92
N LEU A 24 7.24 -8.66 9.67
CA LEU A 24 8.32 -7.90 10.30
C LEU A 24 8.33 -6.43 9.83
N ALA A 25 8.13 -6.18 8.53
CA ALA A 25 8.05 -4.83 7.98
C ALA A 25 6.86 -4.04 8.57
N ASN A 26 5.68 -4.68 8.67
CA ASN A 26 4.52 -4.09 9.31
C ASN A 26 4.78 -3.77 10.80
N GLY A 27 5.49 -4.65 11.50
CA GLY A 27 5.94 -4.38 12.87
C GLY A 27 6.81 -3.11 12.96
N PHE A 28 7.75 -2.95 12.03
CA PHE A 28 8.57 -1.73 11.95
C PHE A 28 7.74 -0.48 11.65
N PHE A 29 6.79 -0.54 10.73
CA PHE A 29 5.91 0.59 10.40
C PHE A 29 5.07 1.02 11.62
N LYS A 30 4.50 0.06 12.34
CA LYS A 30 3.74 0.33 13.59
C LYS A 30 4.60 0.92 14.71
N SER A 31 5.91 0.64 14.70
CA SER A 31 6.87 1.23 15.66
C SER A 31 7.50 2.53 15.16
N ASN A 32 6.96 3.15 14.10
CA ASN A 32 7.48 4.36 13.47
C ASN A 32 8.96 4.24 12.99
N ARG A 33 9.37 3.03 12.63
CA ARG A 33 10.73 2.69 12.13
C ARG A 33 10.68 2.39 10.64
N LEU A 34 10.18 3.35 9.87
CA LEU A 34 9.87 3.17 8.46
C LEU A 34 11.07 2.69 7.63
N GLU A 35 12.23 3.32 7.83
CA GLU A 35 13.46 3.07 7.10
C GLU A 35 13.95 1.63 7.28
N GLU A 36 13.74 1.05 8.47
CA GLU A 36 14.05 -0.36 8.72
C GLU A 36 13.07 -1.30 8.03
N GLY A 37 11.78 -0.97 8.00
CA GLY A 37 10.78 -1.73 7.26
C GLY A 37 11.03 -1.72 5.74
N ILE A 38 11.41 -0.56 5.18
CA ILE A 38 11.79 -0.42 3.76
C ILE A 38 13.06 -1.23 3.47
N LYS A 39 14.08 -1.13 4.33
CA LYS A 39 15.32 -1.89 4.17
C LYS A 39 15.04 -3.39 4.18
N LEU A 40 14.19 -3.84 5.09
CA LEU A 40 13.80 -5.24 5.19
C LEU A 40 13.08 -5.72 3.92
N PHE A 41 12.19 -4.90 3.35
CA PHE A 41 11.54 -5.20 2.07
C PHE A 41 12.56 -5.30 0.92
N ASN A 42 13.49 -4.36 0.81
CA ASN A 42 14.51 -4.39 -0.25
C ASN A 42 15.48 -5.58 -0.11
N ASP A 43 15.76 -6.02 1.12
CA ASP A 43 16.64 -7.16 1.39
C ASP A 43 15.98 -8.51 1.06
N MET A 44 14.65 -8.55 0.93
CA MET A 44 13.88 -9.73 0.54
C MET A 44 14.34 -10.31 -0.80
N SER A 45 14.45 -9.47 -1.84
CA SER A 45 14.92 -9.86 -3.17
C SER A 45 16.38 -10.33 -3.15
N LYS A 46 17.24 -9.66 -2.36
CA LYS A 46 18.65 -10.05 -2.22
C LYS A 46 18.83 -11.43 -1.59
N ARG A 47 17.82 -11.89 -0.85
CA ARG A 47 17.79 -13.20 -0.17
C ARG A 47 17.00 -14.24 -0.96
N GLY A 48 16.73 -13.97 -2.24
CA GLY A 48 16.06 -14.91 -3.15
C GLY A 48 14.55 -15.00 -2.96
N VAL A 49 13.94 -14.14 -2.14
CA VAL A 49 12.49 -14.13 -1.95
C VAL A 49 11.90 -13.02 -2.81
N ALA A 50 11.12 -13.38 -3.82
CA ALA A 50 10.53 -12.40 -4.74
C ALA A 50 9.35 -11.65 -4.07
N PRO A 51 9.33 -10.30 -4.09
CA PRO A 51 8.18 -9.53 -3.64
C PRO A 51 6.93 -9.84 -4.49
N ASN A 52 5.80 -10.06 -3.84
CA ASN A 52 4.50 -10.25 -4.47
C ASN A 52 3.53 -9.09 -4.14
N THR A 53 2.32 -9.14 -4.68
CA THR A 53 1.26 -8.13 -4.45
C THR A 53 1.01 -7.84 -2.96
N VAL A 54 1.04 -8.87 -2.10
CA VAL A 54 0.83 -8.69 -0.65
C VAL A 54 1.99 -7.91 -0.02
N SER A 55 3.22 -8.19 -0.41
CA SER A 55 4.39 -7.48 0.10
C SER A 55 4.42 -6.01 -0.32
N TYR A 56 4.12 -5.72 -1.59
CA TYR A 56 3.99 -4.34 -2.07
C TYR A 56 2.87 -3.59 -1.34
N ASN A 57 1.69 -4.21 -1.21
CA ASN A 57 0.57 -3.63 -0.48
C ASN A 57 0.93 -3.30 0.97
N THR A 58 1.69 -4.17 1.64
CA THR A 58 2.15 -3.94 3.02
C THR A 58 3.11 -2.75 3.09
N LEU A 59 4.08 -2.66 2.17
CA LEU A 59 5.02 -1.56 2.10
C LEU A 59 4.32 -0.22 1.82
N ILE A 60 3.47 -0.18 0.80
CA ILE A 60 2.75 1.03 0.37
C ILE A 60 1.86 1.55 1.51
N HIS A 61 1.11 0.67 2.15
CA HIS A 61 0.28 1.02 3.30
C HIS A 61 1.11 1.60 4.45
N GLY A 62 2.24 0.96 4.79
CA GLY A 62 3.17 1.46 5.81
C GLY A 62 3.73 2.84 5.49
N CYS A 63 4.08 3.10 4.22
CA CYS A 63 4.55 4.41 3.77
C CYS A 63 3.47 5.50 3.92
N PHE A 64 2.21 5.20 3.60
CA PHE A 64 1.10 6.13 3.80
C PHE A 64 0.83 6.42 5.28
N GLN A 65 0.91 5.41 6.14
CA GLN A 65 0.75 5.58 7.59
C GLN A 65 1.86 6.45 8.20
N ALA A 66 3.07 6.38 7.64
CA ALA A 66 4.21 7.21 8.04
C ALA A 66 4.24 8.58 7.36
N GLY A 67 3.21 8.95 6.60
CA GLY A 67 3.12 10.24 5.88
C GLY A 67 4.09 10.38 4.70
N ARG A 68 4.79 9.31 4.28
CA ARG A 68 5.71 9.33 3.14
C ARG A 68 4.96 9.07 1.83
N VAL A 69 4.04 9.97 1.48
CA VAL A 69 3.18 9.83 0.29
C VAL A 69 3.99 9.65 -0.99
N GLY A 70 5.02 10.46 -1.22
CA GLY A 70 5.84 10.37 -2.43
C GLY A 70 6.49 9.00 -2.61
N LEU A 71 6.96 8.40 -1.51
CA LEU A 71 7.52 7.05 -1.54
C LEU A 71 6.45 5.99 -1.79
N ALA A 72 5.27 6.12 -1.15
CA ALA A 72 4.16 5.20 -1.36
C ALA A 72 3.73 5.15 -2.84
N VAL A 73 3.59 6.33 -3.46
CA VAL A 73 3.24 6.47 -4.89
C VAL A 73 4.34 5.90 -5.78
N ALA A 74 5.62 6.16 -5.47
CA ALA A 74 6.74 5.59 -6.23
C ALA A 74 6.75 4.06 -6.19
N ARG A 75 6.48 3.45 -5.02
CA ARG A 75 6.39 1.98 -4.88
C ARG A 75 5.18 1.38 -5.58
N PHE A 76 4.07 2.10 -5.62
CA PHE A 76 2.93 1.69 -6.45
C PHE A 76 3.26 1.77 -7.95
N GLY A 77 3.99 2.81 -8.38
CA GLY A 77 4.49 2.94 -9.75
C GLY A 77 5.42 1.80 -10.16
N GLU A 78 6.36 1.43 -9.29
CA GLU A 78 7.24 0.26 -9.47
C GLU A 78 6.42 -1.04 -9.61
N MET A 79 5.41 -1.22 -8.77
CA MET A 79 4.50 -2.36 -8.85
C MET A 79 3.77 -2.43 -10.20
N THR A 80 3.35 -1.29 -10.76
CA THR A 80 2.67 -1.23 -12.06
C THR A 80 3.58 -1.43 -13.27
N SER A 81 4.87 -1.08 -13.18
CA SER A 81 5.78 -1.09 -14.33
C SER A 81 6.57 -2.39 -14.47
N ILE A 82 7.13 -2.88 -13.37
CA ILE A 82 8.03 -4.04 -13.34
C ILE A 82 7.63 -5.10 -12.32
N GLY A 83 6.72 -4.74 -11.41
CA GLY A 83 6.29 -5.59 -10.32
C GLY A 83 5.08 -6.48 -10.66
N PRO A 84 4.54 -7.16 -9.63
CA PRO A 84 3.32 -7.95 -9.78
C PRO A 84 2.11 -7.04 -10.03
N PRO A 85 1.11 -7.47 -10.82
CA PRO A 85 -0.02 -6.62 -11.18
C PRO A 85 -0.82 -6.19 -9.94
N PRO A 86 -1.24 -4.92 -9.86
CA PRO A 86 -2.12 -4.45 -8.80
C PRO A 86 -3.50 -5.09 -8.87
N ASN A 87 -4.05 -5.36 -7.69
CA ASN A 87 -5.43 -5.82 -7.54
C ASN A 87 -6.28 -4.73 -6.85
N ILE A 88 -7.58 -4.98 -6.70
CA ILE A 88 -8.53 -4.05 -6.08
C ILE A 88 -8.03 -3.58 -4.71
N ARG A 89 -7.47 -4.50 -3.89
CA ARG A 89 -6.90 -4.15 -2.59
C ARG A 89 -5.71 -3.19 -2.69
N SER A 90 -4.83 -3.35 -3.69
CA SER A 90 -3.72 -2.43 -3.94
C SER A 90 -4.23 -1.02 -4.22
N TYR A 91 -5.26 -0.90 -5.06
CA TYR A 91 -5.89 0.38 -5.37
C TYR A 91 -6.58 1.00 -4.16
N ASN A 92 -7.33 0.21 -3.38
CA ASN A 92 -7.98 0.68 -2.15
C ASN A 92 -6.99 1.23 -1.13
N ILE A 93 -5.82 0.60 -0.99
CA ILE A 93 -4.73 1.09 -0.13
C ILE A 93 -4.23 2.46 -0.62
N VAL A 94 -4.01 2.61 -1.93
CA VAL A 94 -3.53 3.87 -2.51
C VAL A 94 -4.56 4.99 -2.39
N LEU A 95 -5.82 4.72 -2.73
CA LEU A 95 -6.91 5.69 -2.61
C LEU A 95 -7.07 6.15 -1.16
N ALA A 96 -7.22 5.22 -0.22
CA ALA A 96 -7.34 5.54 1.20
C ALA A 96 -6.14 6.32 1.72
N GLY A 97 -4.92 5.91 1.33
CA GLY A 97 -3.69 6.58 1.69
C GLY A 97 -3.59 8.01 1.17
N LEU A 98 -3.98 8.25 -0.08
CA LEU A 98 -3.98 9.58 -0.69
C LEU A 98 -5.00 10.51 -0.04
N PHE A 99 -6.25 10.04 0.16
CA PHE A 99 -7.27 10.83 0.85
C PHE A 99 -6.88 11.16 2.29
N PHE A 100 -6.34 10.18 3.03
CA PHE A 100 -5.90 10.40 4.41
C PHE A 100 -4.77 11.43 4.53
N ASN A 101 -3.90 11.52 3.52
CA ASN A 101 -2.80 12.48 3.49
C ASN A 101 -3.16 13.80 2.75
N GLY A 102 -4.44 14.04 2.45
CA GLY A 102 -4.92 15.29 1.83
C GLY A 102 -4.63 15.42 0.33
N GLU A 103 -4.15 14.36 -0.32
CA GLU A 103 -3.73 14.36 -1.73
C GLU A 103 -4.90 14.04 -2.67
N VAL A 104 -5.98 14.79 -2.49
CA VAL A 104 -7.30 14.54 -3.09
C VAL A 104 -7.24 14.51 -4.62
N SER A 105 -6.55 15.47 -5.25
CA SER A 105 -6.42 15.51 -6.72
C SER A 105 -5.65 14.32 -7.29
N LYS A 106 -4.73 13.70 -6.52
CA LYS A 106 -4.06 12.46 -6.94
C LYS A 106 -4.98 11.26 -6.73
N ALA A 107 -5.77 11.25 -5.66
CA ALA A 107 -6.74 10.19 -5.37
C ALA A 107 -7.82 10.10 -6.47
N LEU A 108 -8.42 11.23 -6.85
CA LEU A 108 -9.47 11.28 -7.88
C LEU A 108 -8.96 10.85 -9.25
N ARG A 109 -7.78 11.34 -9.67
CA ARG A 109 -7.13 10.85 -10.90
C ARG A 109 -6.91 9.35 -10.88
N LYS A 110 -6.46 8.81 -9.74
CA LYS A 110 -6.29 7.36 -9.60
C LYS A 110 -7.62 6.61 -9.68
N PHE A 111 -8.69 7.16 -9.11
CA PHE A 111 -10.03 6.58 -9.20
C PHE A 111 -10.53 6.54 -10.65
N GLU A 112 -10.38 7.62 -11.41
CA GLU A 112 -10.72 7.67 -12.84
C GLU A 112 -9.90 6.66 -13.67
N ASP A 113 -8.60 6.52 -13.39
CA ASP A 113 -7.74 5.53 -14.06
C ASP A 113 -8.28 4.11 -13.83
N ILE A 114 -8.75 3.80 -12.61
CA ILE A 114 -9.29 2.49 -12.27
C ILE A 114 -10.63 2.29 -12.96
N GLN A 115 -11.53 3.27 -12.97
CA GLN A 115 -12.82 3.20 -13.67
C GLN A 115 -12.64 2.92 -15.16
N LYS A 116 -11.65 3.55 -15.80
CA LYS A 116 -11.35 3.34 -17.24
C LYS A 116 -10.73 1.96 -17.51
N ALA A 117 -9.91 1.47 -16.59
CA ALA A 117 -9.19 0.20 -16.77
C ALA A 117 -10.01 -1.03 -16.34
N ARG A 118 -10.99 -0.86 -15.46
CA ARG A 118 -11.67 -1.95 -14.73
C ARG A 118 -13.12 -1.62 -14.37
N ASN A 119 -14.05 -2.46 -14.81
CA ASN A 119 -15.48 -2.36 -14.48
C ASN A 119 -15.87 -3.09 -13.18
N ASP A 120 -14.93 -3.68 -12.45
CA ASP A 120 -15.16 -4.50 -11.25
C ASP A 120 -14.80 -3.78 -9.94
N LEU A 121 -15.00 -2.46 -9.87
CA LEU A 121 -14.86 -1.70 -8.63
C LEU A 121 -15.81 -2.26 -7.55
N ASP A 122 -15.27 -2.52 -6.35
CA ASP A 122 -16.05 -3.03 -5.23
C ASP A 122 -16.68 -1.90 -4.40
N THR A 123 -17.68 -2.25 -3.58
CA THR A 123 -18.34 -1.32 -2.65
C THR A 123 -17.35 -0.63 -1.71
N VAL A 124 -16.26 -1.31 -1.35
CA VAL A 124 -15.20 -0.77 -0.50
C VAL A 124 -14.49 0.39 -1.20
N THR A 125 -14.22 0.30 -2.50
CA THR A 125 -13.59 1.36 -3.28
C THR A 125 -14.43 2.63 -3.23
N TYR A 126 -15.72 2.55 -3.58
CA TYR A 126 -16.64 3.68 -3.54
C TYR A 126 -16.76 4.27 -2.12
N THR A 127 -16.84 3.41 -1.10
CA THR A 127 -16.90 3.86 0.30
C THR A 127 -15.66 4.69 0.69
N ILE A 128 -14.47 4.24 0.28
CA ILE A 128 -13.21 4.96 0.54
C ILE A 128 -13.23 6.33 -0.14
N VAL A 129 -13.68 6.39 -1.39
CA VAL A 129 -13.70 7.63 -2.19
C VAL A 129 -14.72 8.62 -1.63
N ILE A 130 -15.97 8.19 -1.41
CA ILE A 130 -17.03 9.04 -0.83
C ILE A 130 -16.59 9.58 0.54
N HIS A 131 -16.11 8.72 1.44
CA HIS A 131 -15.63 9.15 2.75
C HIS A 131 -14.44 10.11 2.65
N GLY A 132 -13.52 9.87 1.72
CA GLY A 132 -12.38 10.74 1.44
C GLY A 132 -12.81 12.13 0.94
N MET A 133 -13.78 12.19 0.03
CA MET A 133 -14.32 13.42 -0.54
C MET A 133 -15.09 14.24 0.49
N CYS A 134 -15.91 13.58 1.33
CA CYS A 134 -16.58 14.22 2.45
C CYS A 134 -15.59 14.89 3.42
N LYS A 135 -14.48 14.21 3.73
CA LYS A 135 -13.41 14.81 4.57
C LYS A 135 -12.67 15.97 3.88
N ALA A 136 -12.62 15.99 2.56
CA ALA A 136 -12.01 17.06 1.78
C ALA A 136 -12.93 18.27 1.53
N CYS A 137 -14.13 18.31 2.14
CA CYS A 137 -15.17 19.31 1.88
C CYS A 137 -15.69 19.32 0.43
N MET A 138 -15.45 18.25 -0.35
CA MET A 138 -15.97 18.05 -1.70
C MET A 138 -17.31 17.28 -1.64
N VAL A 139 -18.29 17.90 -0.97
CA VAL A 139 -19.56 17.22 -0.64
C VAL A 139 -20.45 17.05 -1.86
N ALA A 140 -20.41 17.98 -2.82
CA ALA A 140 -21.20 17.90 -4.05
C ALA A 140 -20.77 16.69 -4.90
N GLU A 141 -19.47 16.54 -5.14
CA GLU A 141 -18.93 15.44 -5.94
C GLU A 141 -19.08 14.09 -5.20
N ALA A 142 -19.05 14.09 -3.86
CA ALA A 142 -19.32 12.89 -3.07
C ALA A 142 -20.79 12.45 -3.19
N PHE A 143 -21.72 13.40 -3.27
CA PHE A 143 -23.15 13.13 -3.44
C PHE A 143 -23.45 12.60 -4.85
N ASP A 144 -22.87 13.20 -5.88
CA ASP A 144 -23.02 12.74 -7.26
C ASP A 144 -22.56 11.28 -7.42
N LEU A 145 -21.45 10.90 -6.77
CA LEU A 145 -20.95 9.52 -6.78
C LEU A 145 -21.81 8.53 -5.96
N TYR A 146 -22.53 9.01 -4.95
CA TYR A 146 -23.47 8.19 -4.18
C TYR A 146 -24.77 7.90 -4.96
N CYS A 147 -25.19 8.85 -5.80
CA CYS A 147 -26.44 8.76 -6.57
C CYS A 147 -26.32 8.02 -7.91
N SER A 148 -25.10 7.78 -8.40
CA SER A 148 -24.82 7.02 -9.65
C SER A 148 -24.83 5.51 -9.44
#